data_AF-A0A8K0K8Q5-F1
#
_entry.id   AF-A0A8K0K8Q5-F1
#
_cell.length_a   1.000
_cell.length_b   1.000
_cell.length_c   1.000
_cell.angle_alpha   90.00
_cell.angle_beta   90.00
_cell.angle_gamma   90.00
#
_symmetry.space_group_name_H-M   'P 1'
#
loop_
_entity.id
_entity.type
_entity.pdbx_description
1 polymer ?
#
loop_
_entity_poly.entity_id
_entity_poly.type
_entity_poly.pdbx_seq_one_letter_code
_entity_poly.pdbx_strand_id
1 'polypeptide(L)'
;MSGEECESDMDYSEEECGYEDYYNTAEDCDIESVDASKTDPEYFVFECLSVEEVERLLNESVEALSTSLQITPSLAKVLLHTHGWAIDEISDKYRADSTSLLVASNIKPAHSVDISWRSSSSPRAETSCPVCAFARAVTCFCSLACGHAFCRDCWAMHFEVKIMQGVSTGIGCMAQECEVLAPEDMILSLLTRPNLREKYQQFAFRDYVKSHPELRFCPGPNCQVIVRAKEPAAKRALCTSCKTSF
;
A
#
# COMPACT_ATOMS: atom_id res chain seq x y z
N MET A 1 50.59 58.14 -67.60
CA MET A 1 50.52 58.20 -66.13
C MET A 1 49.57 59.34 -65.82
N SER A 2 48.28 59.01 -65.72
CA SER A 2 47.54 58.83 -64.45
C SER A 2 47.24 60.21 -63.86
N GLY A 3 46.00 60.68 -63.69
CA GLY A 3 44.66 60.14 -63.83
C GLY A 3 43.78 61.10 -63.03
N GLU A 4 42.73 61.66 -63.63
CA GLU A 4 41.78 62.58 -62.97
C GLU A 4 40.35 62.17 -63.33
N GLU A 5 39.62 61.79 -62.27
CA GLU A 5 38.21 62.04 -61.93
C GLU A 5 37.14 62.13 -63.04
N CYS A 6 36.09 61.31 -62.91
CA CYS A 6 34.73 61.83 -63.02
C CYS A 6 33.76 61.06 -62.12
N GLU A 7 33.09 61.81 -61.25
CA GLU A 7 31.92 61.43 -60.49
C GLU A 7 30.70 61.42 -61.42
N SER A 8 29.75 60.51 -61.21
CA SER A 8 28.42 60.61 -61.81
C SER A 8 27.34 60.14 -60.83
N ASP A 9 26.54 61.11 -60.38
CA ASP A 9 25.25 60.95 -59.73
C ASP A 9 24.26 60.13 -60.57
N MET A 10 23.57 59.17 -59.94
CA MET A 10 22.29 58.64 -60.42
C MET A 10 21.40 58.30 -59.21
N ASP A 11 20.45 59.20 -58.95
CA ASP A 11 19.28 59.07 -58.09
C ASP A 11 18.21 58.24 -58.82
N TYR A 12 17.60 57.20 -58.20
CA TYR A 12 16.27 56.68 -58.58
C TYR A 12 15.67 55.73 -57.50
N SER A 13 14.68 56.29 -56.78
CA SER A 13 13.36 55.72 -56.44
C SER A 13 13.19 54.68 -55.32
N GLU A 14 12.51 55.15 -54.26
CA GLU A 14 11.75 54.39 -53.26
C GLU A 14 10.57 53.63 -53.89
N GLU A 15 10.46 52.33 -53.60
CA GLU A 15 9.17 51.62 -53.63
C GLU A 15 9.01 50.79 -52.34
N GLU A 16 8.18 51.32 -51.45
CA GLU A 16 7.70 50.72 -50.21
C GLU A 16 6.61 49.68 -50.57
N CYS A 17 6.97 48.40 -50.60
CA CYS A 17 6.03 47.31 -50.88
C CYS A 17 5.40 46.78 -49.58
N GLY A 18 4.32 47.42 -49.15
CA GLY A 18 3.40 46.88 -48.17
C GLY A 18 2.57 45.73 -48.76
N TYR A 19 2.76 44.52 -48.23
CA TYR A 19 1.85 43.39 -48.40
C TYR A 19 1.51 42.82 -47.02
N GLU A 20 0.69 43.58 -46.30
CA GLU A 20 -0.10 43.08 -45.16
C GLU A 20 -1.39 42.45 -45.69
N ASP A 21 -1.40 41.14 -45.99
CA ASP A 21 -2.67 40.38 -46.06
C ASP A 21 -2.50 38.85 -46.04
N TYR A 22 -1.81 38.30 -45.04
CA TYR A 22 -1.73 36.83 -44.85
C TYR A 22 -2.24 36.37 -43.48
N TYR A 23 -3.23 37.08 -42.93
CA TYR A 23 -3.98 36.67 -41.74
C TYR A 23 -5.48 36.74 -42.01
N ASN A 24 -6.02 35.84 -42.85
CA ASN A 24 -7.46 35.54 -42.83
C ASN A 24 -7.78 34.21 -43.52
N THR A 25 -7.36 33.12 -42.88
CA THR A 25 -8.06 31.84 -43.02
C THR A 25 -8.44 31.40 -41.62
N ALA A 26 -9.50 32.02 -41.09
CA ALA A 26 -10.26 31.51 -39.97
C ALA A 26 -11.00 30.25 -40.46
N GLU A 27 -10.25 29.17 -40.67
CA GLU A 27 -10.82 27.83 -40.56
C GLU A 27 -11.05 27.60 -39.07
N ASP A 28 -12.33 27.49 -38.75
CA ASP A 28 -12.90 27.13 -37.46
C ASP A 28 -12.46 25.69 -37.13
N CYS A 29 -11.17 25.54 -36.86
CA CYS A 29 -10.64 24.36 -36.23
C CYS A 29 -11.08 24.48 -34.77
N ASP A 30 -12.11 23.74 -34.38
CA ASP A 30 -12.33 23.31 -33.00
C ASP A 30 -11.08 22.53 -32.54
N ILE A 31 -9.98 23.24 -32.33
CA ILE A 31 -8.87 22.82 -31.49
C ILE A 31 -9.49 22.83 -30.10
N GLU A 32 -9.99 21.66 -29.69
CA GLU A 32 -10.04 21.34 -28.27
C GLU A 32 -8.67 21.73 -27.73
N SER A 33 -8.64 22.74 -26.86
CA SER A 33 -7.43 23.22 -26.22
C SER A 33 -6.88 22.08 -25.36
N VAL A 34 -6.10 21.21 -26.00
CA VAL A 34 -5.33 20.18 -25.34
C VAL A 34 -4.46 20.89 -24.33
N ASP A 35 -4.79 20.69 -23.05
CA ASP A 35 -4.08 21.28 -21.92
C ASP A 35 -2.58 21.10 -22.17
N ALA A 36 -1.85 22.21 -22.33
CA ALA A 36 -0.45 22.19 -22.74
C ALA A 36 0.43 21.36 -21.77
N SER A 37 -0.04 21.13 -20.53
CA SER A 37 0.60 20.23 -19.60
C SER A 37 0.51 18.77 -20.01
N LYS A 38 -0.57 18.31 -20.66
CA LYS A 38 -0.74 16.91 -21.13
C LYS A 38 0.17 16.55 -22.31
N THR A 39 0.69 17.55 -23.02
CA THR A 39 1.70 17.37 -24.07
C THR A 39 3.12 17.23 -23.53
N ASP A 40 3.36 17.47 -22.24
CA ASP A 40 4.66 17.27 -21.61
C ASP A 40 4.92 15.75 -21.43
N PRO A 41 6.04 15.20 -21.95
CA PRO A 41 6.45 13.82 -21.67
C PRO A 41 6.56 13.49 -20.17
N GLU A 42 6.88 14.47 -19.33
CA GLU A 42 6.91 14.36 -17.86
C GLU A 42 5.52 14.44 -17.20
N TYR A 43 4.46 14.77 -17.95
CA TYR A 43 3.10 14.84 -17.40
C TYR A 43 2.69 13.53 -16.78
N PHE A 44 2.19 13.63 -15.56
CA PHE A 44 1.77 12.50 -14.79
C PHE A 44 0.59 12.86 -13.90
N VAL A 45 -0.46 12.01 -13.90
CA VAL A 45 -1.63 12.22 -13.07
C VAL A 45 -1.43 11.52 -11.73
N PHE A 46 -1.34 12.33 -10.67
CA PHE A 46 -1.27 11.85 -9.30
C PHE A 46 -2.12 12.72 -8.38
N GLU A 47 -2.48 12.16 -7.23
CA GLU A 47 -3.30 12.80 -6.20
C GLU A 47 -2.54 12.77 -4.88
N CYS A 48 -2.67 13.81 -4.06
CA CYS A 48 -2.15 13.84 -2.70
C CYS A 48 -3.30 13.59 -1.73
N LEU A 49 -3.23 12.48 -1.01
CA LEU A 49 -4.25 12.02 -0.07
C LEU A 49 -3.80 12.17 1.38
N SER A 50 -4.77 12.44 2.26
CA SER A 50 -4.56 12.38 3.71
C SER A 50 -4.52 10.93 4.21
N VAL A 51 -4.09 10.75 5.46
CA VAL A 51 -4.08 9.43 6.10
C VAL A 51 -5.49 8.85 6.15
N GLU A 52 -6.48 9.67 6.52
CA GLU A 52 -7.89 9.26 6.64
C GLU A 52 -8.48 8.85 5.29
N GLU A 53 -8.13 9.55 4.21
CA GLU A 53 -8.58 9.22 2.86
C GLU A 53 -8.04 7.87 2.40
N VAL A 54 -6.76 7.60 2.69
CA VAL A 54 -6.13 6.31 2.37
C VAL A 54 -6.67 5.19 3.25
N GLU A 55 -6.86 5.42 4.55
CA GLU A 55 -7.49 4.43 5.43
C GLU A 55 -8.87 4.03 4.92
N ARG A 56 -9.69 5.00 4.49
CA ARG A 56 -10.99 4.73 3.88
C ARG A 56 -10.84 3.88 2.60
N LEU A 57 -9.94 4.24 1.69
CA LEU A 57 -9.69 3.49 0.46
C LEU A 57 -9.28 2.03 0.73
N LEU A 58 -8.37 1.82 1.68
CA LEU A 58 -7.93 0.48 2.05
C LEU A 58 -9.07 -0.32 2.71
N ASN A 59 -9.87 0.31 3.57
CA ASN A 59 -11.01 -0.34 4.21
C ASN A 59 -12.13 -0.69 3.21
N GLU A 60 -12.43 0.18 2.25
CA GLU A 60 -13.37 -0.11 1.16
C GLU A 60 -12.92 -1.35 0.36
N SER A 61 -11.62 -1.46 0.07
CA SER A 61 -11.04 -2.62 -0.62
C SER A 61 -11.18 -3.90 0.21
N VAL A 62 -10.95 -3.81 1.52
CA VAL A 62 -11.14 -4.92 2.48
C VAL A 62 -12.60 -5.37 2.53
N GLU A 63 -13.54 -4.43 2.61
CA GLU A 63 -14.97 -4.70 2.65
C GLU A 63 -15.48 -5.31 1.34
N ALA A 64 -15.02 -4.81 0.19
CA ALA A 64 -15.35 -5.35 -1.11
C ALA A 64 -14.92 -6.82 -1.24
N LEU A 65 -13.68 -7.14 -0.87
CA LEU A 65 -13.17 -8.52 -0.90
C LEU A 65 -13.87 -9.41 0.13
N SER A 66 -14.06 -8.91 1.35
CA SER A 66 -14.76 -9.61 2.44
C SER A 66 -16.19 -9.99 2.03
N THR A 67 -16.92 -9.08 1.40
CA THR A 67 -18.29 -9.32 0.91
C THR A 67 -18.31 -10.27 -0.29
N SER A 68 -17.37 -10.13 -1.23
CA SER A 68 -17.26 -10.97 -2.43
C SER A 68 -16.97 -12.44 -2.10
N LEU A 69 -16.10 -12.68 -1.12
CA LEU A 69 -15.64 -14.02 -0.74
C LEU A 69 -16.26 -14.58 0.55
N GLN A 70 -17.08 -13.79 1.25
CA GLN A 70 -17.69 -14.14 2.54
C GLN A 70 -16.64 -14.57 3.59
N ILE A 71 -15.53 -13.83 3.66
CA ILE A 71 -14.42 -14.05 4.58
C ILE A 71 -14.32 -12.94 5.64
N THR A 72 -13.63 -13.20 6.75
CA THR A 72 -13.42 -12.18 7.78
C THR A 72 -12.57 -11.00 7.25
N PRO A 73 -12.77 -9.77 7.75
CA PRO A 73 -11.95 -8.61 7.37
C PRO A 73 -10.46 -8.81 7.66
N SER A 74 -10.13 -9.54 8.75
CA SER A 74 -8.75 -9.90 9.08
C SER A 74 -8.11 -10.78 8.01
N LEU A 75 -8.86 -11.74 7.46
CA LEU A 75 -8.39 -12.59 6.37
C LEU A 75 -8.25 -11.81 5.06
N ALA A 76 -9.24 -10.98 4.73
CA ALA A 76 -9.22 -10.12 3.55
C ALA A 76 -8.00 -9.18 3.55
N LYS A 77 -7.66 -8.55 4.69
CA LYS A 77 -6.46 -7.72 4.84
C LYS A 77 -5.18 -8.45 4.49
N VAL A 78 -5.00 -9.69 4.96
CA VAL A 78 -3.79 -10.47 4.68
C VAL A 78 -3.72 -10.85 3.20
N LEU A 79 -4.84 -11.25 2.59
CA LEU A 79 -4.89 -11.57 1.16
C LEU A 79 -4.56 -10.35 0.30
N LEU A 80 -5.14 -9.18 0.60
CA LEU A 80 -4.85 -7.94 -0.12
C LEU A 80 -3.38 -7.53 0.02
N HIS A 81 -2.83 -7.58 1.24
CA HIS A 81 -1.43 -7.24 1.49
C HIS A 81 -0.46 -8.18 0.76
N THR A 82 -0.75 -9.48 0.69
CA THR A 82 0.15 -10.48 0.09
C THR A 82 0.06 -10.54 -1.44
N HIS A 83 -1.08 -10.17 -2.02
CA HIS A 83 -1.34 -10.23 -3.46
C HIS A 83 -1.47 -8.83 -4.11
N GLY A 84 -0.87 -7.80 -3.49
CA GLY A 84 -0.76 -6.48 -4.10
C GLY A 84 -2.08 -5.76 -4.35
N TRP A 85 -3.09 -5.99 -3.52
CA TRP A 85 -4.41 -5.32 -3.56
C TRP A 85 -5.24 -5.56 -4.84
N ALA A 86 -4.91 -6.58 -5.63
CA ALA A 86 -5.66 -6.94 -6.84
C ALA A 86 -6.90 -7.79 -6.50
N ILE A 87 -8.04 -7.12 -6.21
CA ILE A 87 -9.28 -7.77 -5.75
C ILE A 87 -9.77 -8.86 -6.72
N ASP A 88 -9.78 -8.59 -8.02
CA ASP A 88 -10.27 -9.53 -9.03
C ASP A 88 -9.38 -10.77 -9.12
N GLU A 89 -8.05 -10.59 -9.20
CA GLU A 89 -7.11 -11.72 -9.23
C GLU A 89 -7.20 -12.59 -7.97
N ILE A 90 -7.33 -11.96 -6.79
CA ILE A 90 -7.49 -12.67 -5.53
C ILE A 90 -8.80 -13.46 -5.56
N SER A 91 -9.88 -12.86 -6.04
CA SER A 91 -11.20 -13.50 -6.11
C SER A 91 -11.20 -14.70 -7.04
N ASP A 92 -10.57 -14.59 -8.20
CA ASP A 92 -10.47 -15.68 -9.16
C ASP A 92 -9.59 -16.82 -8.65
N LYS A 93 -8.43 -16.50 -8.07
CA LYS A 93 -7.55 -17.51 -7.45
C LYS A 93 -8.24 -18.20 -6.27
N TYR A 94 -8.96 -17.46 -5.43
CA TYR A 94 -9.68 -18.02 -4.29
C TYR A 94 -10.81 -18.97 -4.71
N ARG A 95 -11.54 -18.62 -5.77
CA ARG A 95 -12.60 -19.48 -6.33
C ARG A 95 -12.05 -20.72 -7.03
N ALA A 96 -10.86 -20.62 -7.63
CA ALA A 96 -10.19 -21.75 -8.26
C ALA A 96 -9.61 -22.73 -7.22
N ASP A 97 -8.82 -22.22 -6.27
CA ASP A 97 -8.26 -22.99 -5.17
C ASP A 97 -7.95 -22.09 -3.97
N SER A 98 -8.88 -22.05 -3.02
CA SER A 98 -8.71 -21.30 -1.77
C SER A 98 -7.58 -21.85 -0.91
N THR A 99 -7.25 -23.15 -1.00
CA THR A 99 -6.27 -23.78 -0.11
C THR A 99 -4.86 -23.33 -0.48
N SER A 100 -4.50 -23.39 -1.76
CA SER A 100 -3.18 -22.93 -2.22
C SER A 100 -2.99 -21.44 -2.01
N LEU A 101 -4.03 -20.62 -2.22
CA LEU A 101 -3.97 -19.17 -1.96
C LEU A 101 -3.69 -18.88 -0.49
N LEU A 102 -4.41 -19.55 0.42
CA LEU A 102 -4.22 -19.36 1.86
C LEU A 102 -2.81 -19.78 2.28
N VAL A 103 -2.33 -20.94 1.82
CA VAL A 103 -0.97 -21.42 2.11
C VAL A 103 0.08 -20.45 1.57
N ALA A 104 -0.08 -19.93 0.35
CA ALA A 104 0.83 -18.94 -0.22
C ALA A 104 0.85 -17.62 0.57
N SER A 105 -0.27 -17.27 1.20
CA SER A 105 -0.37 -16.12 2.11
C SER A 105 0.04 -16.43 3.55
N ASN A 106 0.70 -17.57 3.80
CA ASN A 106 1.11 -18.03 5.13
C ASN A 106 -0.05 -18.19 6.13
N ILE A 107 -1.22 -18.57 5.62
CA ILE A 107 -2.41 -18.88 6.39
C ILE A 107 -2.72 -20.36 6.17
N LYS A 108 -2.79 -21.15 7.24
CA LYS A 108 -3.31 -22.51 7.07
C LYS A 108 -4.83 -22.46 6.90
N PRO A 109 -5.39 -23.14 5.87
CA PRO A 109 -6.83 -23.32 5.76
C PRO A 109 -7.36 -23.98 7.03
N ALA A 110 -8.57 -23.61 7.43
CA ALA A 110 -9.24 -24.15 8.60
C ALA A 110 -9.71 -25.60 8.38
N HIS A 111 -8.81 -26.50 7.98
CA HIS A 111 -9.02 -27.93 8.11
C HIS A 111 -8.74 -28.29 9.56
N SER A 112 -9.83 -28.40 10.33
CA SER A 112 -9.91 -29.01 11.66
C SER A 112 -8.56 -29.10 12.36
N VAL A 113 -8.11 -27.97 12.94
CA VAL A 113 -7.11 -28.05 14.01
C VAL A 113 -7.71 -29.02 15.01
N ASP A 114 -7.17 -30.23 15.06
CA ASP A 114 -7.59 -31.27 15.99
C ASP A 114 -7.17 -30.76 17.36
N ILE A 115 -8.07 -29.98 17.99
CA ILE A 115 -7.87 -29.44 19.33
C ILE A 115 -8.08 -30.56 20.34
N SER A 116 -7.42 -31.70 20.12
CA SER A 116 -7.37 -32.85 21.01
C SER A 116 -7.00 -32.46 22.43
N TRP A 117 -6.27 -31.34 22.62
CA TRP A 117 -5.96 -30.75 23.91
C TRP A 117 -7.15 -30.04 24.59
N ARG A 118 -8.15 -29.54 23.87
CA ARG A 118 -9.38 -28.95 24.47
C ARG A 118 -10.46 -30.00 24.72
N SER A 119 -10.51 -31.06 23.91
CA SER A 119 -11.65 -32.00 23.90
C SER A 119 -11.66 -33.02 25.03
N SER A 120 -10.54 -33.22 25.74
CA SER A 120 -10.39 -34.32 26.72
C SER A 120 -9.91 -33.88 28.10
N SER A 121 -9.69 -32.59 28.32
CA SER A 121 -9.04 -32.09 29.52
C SER A 121 -10.04 -31.43 30.47
N SER A 122 -10.12 -31.93 31.70
CA SER A 122 -10.84 -31.26 32.81
C SER A 122 -10.48 -29.76 32.84
N PRO A 123 -11.39 -28.84 33.25
CA PRO A 123 -11.08 -27.40 33.38
C PRO A 123 -9.89 -27.10 34.31
N ARG A 124 -9.45 -28.09 35.09
CA ARG A 124 -8.28 -28.05 35.99
C ARG A 124 -7.01 -28.67 35.39
N ALA A 125 -7.06 -29.18 34.18
CA ALA A 125 -5.89 -29.70 33.50
C ALA A 125 -4.94 -28.55 33.21
N GLU A 126 -3.70 -28.71 33.65
CA GLU A 126 -2.62 -27.78 33.37
C GLU A 126 -1.72 -28.39 32.30
N THR A 127 -1.15 -27.53 31.46
CA THR A 127 -0.17 -27.91 30.44
C THR A 127 1.01 -26.96 30.52
N SER A 128 2.22 -27.49 30.29
CA SER A 128 3.43 -26.69 30.29
C SER A 128 3.59 -25.91 28.97
N CYS A 129 3.93 -24.63 29.07
CA CYS A 129 4.19 -23.82 27.89
C CYS A 129 5.60 -24.11 27.33
N PRO A 130 5.77 -24.41 26.03
CA PRO A 130 7.07 -24.75 25.45
C PRO A 130 8.06 -23.56 25.40
N VAL A 131 7.59 -22.32 25.60
CA VAL A 131 8.44 -21.12 25.59
C VAL A 131 8.96 -20.78 26.98
N CYS A 132 8.10 -20.80 27.99
CA CYS A 132 8.47 -20.38 29.35
C CYS A 132 8.54 -21.52 30.38
N ALA A 133 8.22 -22.76 29.97
CA ALA A 133 8.21 -23.97 30.79
C ALA A 133 7.27 -23.95 32.02
N PHE A 134 6.44 -22.91 32.19
CA PHE A 134 5.46 -22.83 33.28
C PHE A 134 4.20 -23.62 32.95
N ALA A 135 3.72 -24.41 33.93
CA ALA A 135 2.42 -25.07 33.90
C ALA A 135 1.30 -24.04 34.10
N ARG A 136 0.30 -24.07 33.22
CA ARG A 136 -0.85 -23.16 33.25
C ARG A 136 -2.12 -23.90 32.86
N ALA A 137 -3.25 -23.39 33.30
CA ALA A 137 -4.54 -23.88 32.85
C ALA A 137 -4.62 -23.83 31.32
N VAL A 138 -5.20 -24.87 30.75
CA VAL A 138 -5.40 -25.04 29.32
C VAL A 138 -6.15 -23.86 28.67
N THR A 139 -7.02 -23.17 29.43
CA THR A 139 -7.73 -21.95 29.00
C THR A 139 -6.84 -20.71 28.83
N CYS A 140 -5.63 -20.73 29.38
CA CYS A 140 -4.63 -19.65 29.27
C CYS A 140 -3.74 -19.77 28.03
N PHE A 141 -4.07 -20.66 27.09
CA PHE A 141 -3.32 -20.86 25.85
C PHE A 141 -4.09 -20.33 24.63
N CYS A 142 -3.33 -19.77 23.69
CA CYS A 142 -3.80 -19.39 22.37
C CYS A 142 -3.00 -20.14 21.30
N SER A 143 -3.67 -20.51 20.22
CA SER A 143 -3.08 -21.22 19.09
C SER A 143 -3.44 -20.53 17.78
N LEU A 144 -2.52 -20.58 16.82
CA LEU A 144 -2.78 -20.18 15.43
C LEU A 144 -3.33 -21.38 14.64
N ALA A 145 -3.66 -21.14 13.37
CA ALA A 145 -4.09 -22.19 12.43
C ALA A 145 -3.03 -23.29 12.21
N CYS A 146 -1.76 -23.07 12.58
CA CYS A 146 -0.73 -24.12 12.59
C CYS A 146 -0.91 -25.17 13.68
N GLY A 147 -1.77 -24.95 14.67
CA GLY A 147 -1.98 -25.84 15.82
C GLY A 147 -1.00 -25.61 16.97
N HIS A 148 0.09 -24.85 16.77
CA HIS A 148 1.03 -24.51 17.84
C HIS A 148 0.36 -23.62 18.88
N ALA A 149 0.36 -24.08 20.14
CA ALA A 149 -0.25 -23.40 21.26
C ALA A 149 0.81 -22.90 22.25
N PHE A 150 0.65 -21.66 22.70
CA PHE A 150 1.52 -21.04 23.69
C PHE A 150 0.67 -20.27 24.69
N CYS A 151 1.19 -20.06 25.90
CA CYS A 151 0.45 -19.29 26.90
C CYS A 151 0.29 -17.83 26.46
N ARG A 152 -0.79 -17.20 26.92
CA ARG A 152 -1.13 -15.80 26.58
C ARG A 152 -0.02 -14.81 26.93
N ASP A 153 0.69 -15.03 28.03
CA ASP A 153 1.79 -14.18 28.46
C ASP A 153 2.96 -14.22 27.47
N CYS A 154 3.30 -15.40 26.96
CA CYS A 154 4.34 -15.55 25.93
C CYS A 154 3.93 -14.90 24.62
N TRP A 155 2.67 -15.06 24.20
CA TRP A 155 2.15 -14.36 23.02
C TRP A 155 2.20 -12.84 23.17
N ALA A 156 1.74 -12.31 24.31
CA ALA A 156 1.75 -10.87 24.57
C ALA A 156 3.17 -10.31 24.53
N MET A 157 4.13 -11.00 25.17
CA MET A 157 5.54 -10.61 25.16
C MET A 157 6.14 -10.68 23.75
N HIS A 158 5.85 -11.74 22.98
CA HIS A 158 6.31 -11.88 21.60
C HIS A 158 5.80 -10.75 20.70
N PHE A 159 4.51 -10.41 20.79
CA PHE A 159 3.92 -9.30 20.05
C PHE A 159 4.57 -7.98 20.45
N GLU A 160 4.73 -7.72 21.75
CA GLU A 160 5.41 -6.52 22.23
C GLU A 160 6.82 -6.39 21.64
N VAL A 161 7.63 -7.43 21.71
CA VAL A 161 9.00 -7.42 21.18
C VAL A 161 9.00 -7.17 19.67
N LYS A 162 8.14 -7.86 18.91
CA LYS A 162 8.07 -7.70 17.45
C LYS A 162 7.61 -6.30 17.03
N ILE A 163 6.63 -5.74 17.73
CA ILE A 163 6.16 -4.38 17.49
C ILE A 163 7.26 -3.38 17.84
N MET A 164 7.99 -3.57 18.93
CA MET A 164 9.14 -2.71 19.27
C MET A 164 10.27 -2.77 18.24
N GLN A 165 10.42 -3.91 17.55
CA GLN A 165 11.33 -4.07 16.40
C GLN A 165 10.78 -3.45 15.10
N GLY A 166 9.56 -2.91 15.11
CA GLY A 166 8.93 -2.29 13.93
C GLY A 166 8.25 -3.28 12.99
N VAL A 167 8.02 -4.52 13.40
CA VAL A 167 7.31 -5.55 12.63
C VAL A 167 5.81 -5.50 12.94
N SER A 168 4.96 -5.58 11.92
CA SER A 168 3.49 -5.54 12.08
C SER A 168 2.76 -6.71 11.42
N THR A 169 2.40 -6.62 10.14
CA THR A 169 1.63 -7.64 9.39
C THR A 169 2.39 -8.96 9.21
N GLY A 170 3.72 -8.93 9.35
CA GLY A 170 4.59 -10.11 9.28
C GLY A 170 4.83 -10.83 10.61
N ILE A 171 4.08 -10.53 11.68
CA ILE A 171 4.24 -11.23 12.96
C ILE A 171 3.72 -12.67 12.81
N GLY A 172 4.62 -13.64 12.92
CA GLY A 172 4.31 -15.07 12.79
C GLY A 172 4.33 -15.87 14.10
N CYS A 173 4.11 -17.16 13.94
CA CYS A 173 4.19 -18.17 14.99
C CYS A 173 5.56 -18.18 15.69
N MET A 174 5.57 -18.52 16.99
CA MET A 174 6.81 -18.66 17.78
C MET A 174 7.52 -20.02 17.59
N ALA A 175 6.87 -20.99 16.92
CA ALA A 175 7.48 -22.29 16.65
C ALA A 175 8.59 -22.15 15.59
N GLN A 176 9.62 -22.99 15.72
CA GLN A 176 10.68 -23.08 14.72
C GLN A 176 10.10 -23.56 13.37
N GLU A 177 10.60 -23.01 12.26
CA GLU A 177 10.22 -23.38 10.89
C GLU A 177 8.71 -23.25 10.61
N CYS A 178 7.99 -22.39 11.34
CA CYS A 178 6.57 -22.15 11.16
C CYS A 178 6.31 -20.73 10.64
N GLU A 179 5.93 -20.61 9.38
CA GLU A 179 5.72 -19.33 8.70
C GLU A 179 4.31 -18.76 8.89
N VAL A 180 3.43 -19.47 9.62
CA VAL A 180 2.03 -19.05 9.80
C VAL A 180 1.95 -17.72 10.53
N LEU A 181 1.25 -16.76 9.90
CA LEU A 181 1.05 -15.42 10.42
C LEU A 181 -0.01 -15.39 11.54
N ALA A 182 0.22 -14.52 12.53
CA ALA A 182 -0.76 -14.22 13.56
C ALA A 182 -1.80 -13.23 13.01
N PRO A 183 -3.09 -13.55 13.05
CA PRO A 183 -4.11 -12.63 12.57
C PRO A 183 -4.25 -11.43 13.52
N GLU A 184 -4.63 -10.29 12.93
CA GLU A 184 -4.64 -8.98 13.61
C GLU A 184 -5.55 -8.96 14.85
N ASP A 185 -6.68 -9.64 14.80
CA ASP A 185 -7.62 -9.79 15.90
C ASP A 185 -6.97 -10.44 17.13
N MET A 186 -6.18 -11.51 16.92
CA MET A 186 -5.43 -12.15 17.99
C MET A 186 -4.38 -11.21 18.58
N ILE A 187 -3.61 -10.51 17.73
CA ILE A 187 -2.59 -9.56 18.16
C ILE A 187 -3.22 -8.48 19.03
N LEU A 188 -4.22 -7.78 18.50
CA LEU A 188 -4.90 -6.71 19.22
C LEU A 188 -5.51 -7.21 20.53
N SER A 189 -6.14 -8.40 20.54
CA SER A 189 -6.75 -8.96 21.77
C SER A 189 -5.76 -9.21 22.91
N LEU A 190 -4.48 -9.46 22.60
CA LEU A 190 -3.44 -9.75 23.60
C LEU A 190 -2.58 -8.53 23.95
N LEU A 191 -2.66 -7.45 23.17
CA LEU A 191 -2.05 -6.18 23.52
C LEU A 191 -2.92 -5.43 24.54
N THR A 192 -2.46 -5.38 25.79
CA THR A 192 -3.15 -4.65 26.88
C THR A 192 -2.78 -3.17 26.94
N ARG A 193 -1.59 -2.79 26.44
CA ARG A 193 -1.09 -1.41 26.50
C ARG A 193 -1.58 -0.60 25.30
N PRO A 194 -2.25 0.55 25.49
CA PRO A 194 -2.77 1.36 24.39
C PRO A 194 -1.66 1.87 23.46
N ASN A 195 -0.53 2.31 24.01
CA ASN A 195 0.61 2.80 23.23
C ASN A 195 1.21 1.72 22.28
N LEU A 196 1.15 0.44 22.65
CA LEU A 196 1.59 -0.64 21.76
C LEU A 196 0.60 -0.90 20.63
N ARG A 197 -0.70 -0.84 20.95
CA ARG A 197 -1.76 -1.03 19.95
C ARG A 197 -1.68 0.05 18.89
N GLU A 198 -1.51 1.31 19.30
CA GLU A 198 -1.35 2.44 18.39
C GLU A 198 -0.10 2.25 17.50
N LYS A 199 1.06 1.89 18.08
CA LYS A 199 2.27 1.59 17.29
C LYS A 199 2.05 0.47 16.28
N TYR A 200 1.39 -0.61 16.68
CA TYR A 200 1.06 -1.71 15.77
C TYR A 200 0.19 -1.22 14.61
N GLN A 201 -0.87 -0.46 14.89
CA GLN A 201 -1.76 0.08 13.87
C GLN A 201 -1.02 1.01 12.90
N GLN A 202 -0.17 1.90 13.41
CA GLN A 202 0.66 2.78 12.58
C GLN A 202 1.61 1.98 11.67
N PHE A 203 2.26 0.94 12.20
CA PHE A 203 3.14 0.09 11.39
C PHE A 203 2.36 -0.73 10.37
N ALA A 204 1.21 -1.27 10.75
CA ALA A 204 0.34 -2.03 9.84
C ALA A 204 -0.16 -1.15 8.69
N PHE A 205 -0.65 0.06 8.99
CA PHE A 205 -1.02 1.04 7.97
C PHE A 205 0.13 1.34 7.02
N ARG A 206 1.33 1.56 7.55
CA ARG A 206 2.52 1.80 6.73
C ARG A 206 2.84 0.62 5.82
N ASP A 207 2.73 -0.60 6.31
CA ASP A 207 2.99 -1.81 5.52
C ASP A 207 1.91 -2.00 4.43
N TYR A 208 0.64 -1.71 4.72
CA TYR A 208 -0.45 -1.67 3.74
C TYR A 208 -0.20 -0.66 2.62
N VAL A 209 0.12 0.59 2.96
CA VAL A 209 0.44 1.63 1.97
C VAL A 209 1.63 1.23 1.09
N LYS A 210 2.68 0.65 1.69
CA LYS A 210 3.86 0.17 0.94
C LYS A 210 3.54 -0.98 -0.02
N SER A 211 2.67 -1.89 0.41
CA SER A 211 2.25 -3.04 -0.41
C SER A 211 1.30 -2.65 -1.55
N HIS A 212 0.62 -1.50 -1.45
CA HIS A 212 -0.30 -1.03 -2.48
C HIS A 212 0.47 -0.54 -3.72
N PRO A 213 0.07 -0.95 -4.94
CA PRO A 213 0.78 -0.58 -6.17
C PRO A 213 0.72 0.93 -6.46
N GLU A 214 -0.42 1.55 -6.20
CA GLU A 214 -0.68 2.96 -6.51
C GLU A 214 -0.25 3.97 -5.43
N LEU A 215 0.13 3.53 -4.22
CA LEU A 215 0.32 4.46 -3.07
C LEU A 215 1.78 4.58 -2.67
N ARG A 216 2.25 5.80 -2.39
CA ARG A 216 3.60 6.07 -1.87
C ARG A 216 3.57 7.16 -0.81
N PHE A 217 4.35 6.99 0.25
CA PHE A 217 4.52 8.05 1.25
C PHE A 217 5.32 9.22 0.67
N CYS A 218 4.90 10.45 1.01
CA CYS A 218 5.72 11.62 0.77
C CYS A 218 7.04 11.52 1.56
N PRO A 219 8.21 11.75 0.93
CA PRO A 219 9.51 11.74 1.62
C PRO A 219 9.79 13.03 2.41
N GLY A 220 8.90 14.03 2.33
CA GLY A 220 9.06 15.30 3.03
C GLY A 220 9.15 15.14 4.56
N PRO A 221 9.97 15.94 5.25
CA PRO A 221 10.15 15.82 6.70
C PRO A 221 8.83 16.07 7.43
N ASN A 222 8.46 15.15 8.32
CA ASN A 222 7.20 15.20 9.09
C ASN A 222 5.93 15.30 8.22
N CYS A 223 5.99 14.88 6.95
CA CYS A 223 4.84 14.85 6.07
C CYS A 223 4.16 13.47 6.13
N GLN A 224 2.86 13.46 6.40
CA GLN A 224 2.05 12.23 6.44
C GLN A 224 1.20 12.05 5.17
N VAL A 225 1.38 12.91 4.17
CA VAL A 225 0.65 12.80 2.90
C VAL A 225 1.10 11.55 2.14
N ILE A 226 0.14 10.88 1.54
CA ILE A 226 0.35 9.75 0.66
C ILE A 226 0.00 10.17 -0.76
N VAL A 227 0.91 9.96 -1.69
CA VAL A 227 0.66 10.20 -3.11
C VAL A 227 0.05 8.95 -3.72
N ARG A 228 -1.06 9.12 -4.45
CA ARG A 228 -1.72 8.08 -5.23
C ARG A 228 -1.51 8.31 -6.72
N ALA A 229 -1.18 7.24 -7.43
CA ALA A 229 -0.85 7.21 -8.84
C ALA A 229 -1.51 5.98 -9.48
N LYS A 230 -2.54 6.17 -10.33
CA LYS A 230 -3.23 5.05 -11.01
C LYS A 230 -2.28 4.27 -11.93
N GLU A 231 -1.34 4.99 -12.55
CA GLU A 231 -0.33 4.42 -13.43
C GLU A 231 1.06 4.69 -12.85
N PRO A 232 1.58 3.88 -11.91
CA PRO A 232 2.85 4.18 -11.25
C PRO A 232 4.00 4.27 -12.26
N ALA A 233 4.66 5.43 -12.31
CA ALA A 233 5.77 5.71 -13.20
C ALA A 233 6.88 6.46 -12.46
N ALA A 234 8.13 6.35 -12.94
CA ALA A 234 9.27 7.10 -12.41
C ALA A 234 9.24 8.56 -12.91
N LYS A 235 8.19 9.29 -12.54
CA LYS A 235 7.95 10.69 -12.91
C LYS A 235 7.92 11.57 -11.66
N ARG A 236 8.24 12.84 -11.84
CA ARG A 236 8.34 13.82 -10.75
C ARG A 236 6.94 14.08 -10.16
N ALA A 237 6.80 13.92 -8.85
CA ALA A 237 5.61 14.27 -8.09
C ALA A 237 5.88 15.47 -7.19
N LEU A 238 4.83 16.23 -6.87
CA LEU A 238 4.89 17.37 -5.97
C LEU A 238 3.85 17.19 -4.85
N CYS A 239 4.31 17.10 -3.60
CA CYS A 239 3.41 17.07 -2.47
C CYS A 239 2.72 18.42 -2.28
N THR A 240 1.38 18.45 -2.33
CA THR A 240 0.60 19.68 -2.18
C THR A 240 0.69 20.29 -0.78
N SER A 241 0.96 19.48 0.24
CA SER A 241 1.07 19.91 1.65
C SER A 241 2.44 20.49 2.00
N CYS A 242 3.52 19.71 1.85
CA CYS A 242 4.86 20.13 2.26
C CYS A 242 5.72 20.73 1.14
N LYS A 243 5.19 20.78 -0.10
CA LYS A 243 5.85 21.30 -1.31
C LYS A 243 7.15 20.57 -1.68
N THR A 244 7.41 19.40 -1.10
CA THR A 244 8.52 18.53 -1.50
C THR A 244 8.24 17.95 -2.88
N SER A 245 9.21 18.09 -3.79
CA SER A 245 9.22 17.42 -5.08
C SER A 245 10.15 16.21 -5.03
N PHE A 246 9.73 15.09 -5.61
CA PHE A 246 10.48 13.82 -5.61
C PHE A 246 10.13 12.96 -6.83
#